data_AF-A0A350SVR7-F1
#
_entry.id   AF-A0A350SVR7-F1
#
_cell.length_a   1.000
_cell.length_b   1.000
_cell.length_c   1.000
_cell.angle_alpha   90.00
_cell.angle_beta   90.00
_cell.angle_gamma   90.00
#
_symmetry.space_group_name_H-M   'P 1'
#
loop_
_entity.id
_entity.type
_entity.pdbx_description
1 polymer ?
#
loop_
_entity_poly.entity_id
_entity_poly.type
_entity_poly.pdbx_seq_one_letter_code
_entity_poly.pdbx_strand_id
1 'polypeptide(L)'
;MNTHPTPADGWDCHVHVFDPTHPAQTGHYQPVLRDLPEIEQTATVLGMGHLVLVQPSVYGTDNGLILRALAREPGRHRGVAVVDTAVTDAELDDMHRLGVRGVRFNLVSPVGNGPEAFRALAPRLKARGWHVQWYARADQLAAIANLHEGSGLTAVLDHLAGLHAGISAADPAWASLERLAAQGAWVKLSGWYRLQASTPYEALHGHIRRVAALMGEHLVWGSDWPHTAFEHGALPPYDSLWQPVVQALGASRAAAVRAVGALLYA
;
A
#
# COMPACT_ATOMS: atom_id res chain seq x y z
N MET A 1 -30.25 -5.92 -21.11
CA MET A 1 -28.79 -6.11 -21.01
C MET A 1 -28.27 -5.01 -20.11
N ASN A 2 -27.99 -5.31 -18.84
CA ASN A 2 -27.36 -4.35 -17.95
C ASN A 2 -25.90 -4.22 -18.39
N THR A 3 -25.61 -3.21 -19.20
CA THR A 3 -24.25 -2.80 -19.50
C THR A 3 -23.71 -2.13 -18.24
N HIS A 4 -23.18 -2.92 -17.31
CA HIS A 4 -22.30 -2.36 -16.31
C HIS A 4 -21.12 -1.75 -17.08
N PRO A 5 -20.88 -0.43 -16.95
CA PRO A 5 -19.73 0.19 -17.62
C PRO A 5 -18.46 -0.55 -17.21
N THR A 6 -17.58 -0.83 -18.18
CA THR A 6 -16.27 -1.41 -17.89
C THR A 6 -15.55 -0.51 -16.89
N PRO A 7 -15.01 -1.04 -15.78
CA PRO A 7 -14.26 -0.25 -14.82
C PRO A 7 -13.11 0.48 -15.52
N ALA A 8 -12.83 1.71 -15.11
CA ALA A 8 -11.66 2.42 -15.60
C ALA A 8 -10.38 1.67 -15.21
N ASP A 9 -9.37 1.70 -16.08
CA ASP A 9 -8.14 0.92 -15.89
C ASP A 9 -7.25 1.41 -14.71
N GLY A 10 -7.61 2.53 -14.08
CA GLY A 10 -6.85 3.12 -12.99
C GLY A 10 -6.92 2.30 -11.70
N TRP A 11 -5.78 2.27 -10.99
CA TRP A 11 -5.58 1.60 -9.72
C TRP A 11 -5.25 2.60 -8.62
N ASP A 12 -6.04 2.55 -7.54
CA ASP A 12 -5.58 3.00 -6.24
C ASP A 12 -4.98 1.84 -5.45
N CYS A 13 -3.67 1.86 -5.28
CA CYS A 13 -2.94 0.75 -4.68
C CYS A 13 -2.82 0.83 -3.15
N HIS A 14 -3.52 1.74 -2.45
CA HIS A 14 -3.53 1.77 -1.00
C HIS A 14 -4.79 2.45 -0.45
N VAL A 15 -5.80 1.66 -0.07
CA VAL A 15 -7.00 2.14 0.65
C VAL A 15 -7.33 1.25 1.85
N HIS A 16 -8.02 1.82 2.83
CA HIS A 16 -8.56 1.10 3.98
C HIS A 16 -10.09 1.21 3.99
N VAL A 17 -10.77 0.07 4.17
CA VAL A 17 -12.23 0.02 4.35
C VAL A 17 -12.53 -0.01 5.85
N PHE A 18 -13.50 0.79 6.29
CA PHE A 18 -13.97 0.82 7.67
C PHE A 18 -15.50 0.81 7.69
N ASP A 19 -16.08 -0.11 8.44
CA ASP A 19 -17.53 -0.35 8.47
C ASP A 19 -18.01 -0.47 9.93
N PRO A 20 -19.19 0.07 10.29
CA PRO A 20 -19.71 0.04 11.66
C PRO A 20 -19.94 -1.38 12.22
N THR A 21 -20.09 -2.40 11.36
CA THR A 21 -20.24 -3.81 11.75
C THR A 21 -18.91 -4.48 12.10
N HIS A 22 -17.78 -3.79 11.94
CA HIS A 22 -16.46 -4.30 12.25
C HIS A 22 -15.69 -3.26 13.09
N PRO A 23 -15.93 -3.20 14.41
CA PRO A 23 -15.35 -2.18 15.28
C PRO A 23 -13.84 -2.35 15.44
N ALA A 24 -13.14 -1.24 15.63
CA ALA A 24 -11.70 -1.25 15.94
C ALA A 24 -11.42 -1.97 17.27
N GLN A 25 -10.29 -2.67 17.35
CA GLN A 25 -9.84 -3.32 18.57
C GLN A 25 -9.60 -2.30 19.70
N THR A 26 -9.87 -2.71 20.93
CA THR A 26 -9.64 -1.88 22.13
C THR A 26 -8.18 -1.40 22.19
N GLY A 27 -7.98 -0.11 22.46
CA GLY A 27 -6.64 0.49 22.55
C GLY A 27 -6.09 1.03 21.22
N HIS A 28 -6.81 0.84 20.11
CA HIS A 28 -6.49 1.45 18.83
C HIS A 28 -7.28 2.74 18.58
N TYR A 29 -6.80 3.54 17.62
CA TYR A 29 -7.50 4.75 17.16
C TYR A 29 -8.85 4.39 16.52
N GLN A 30 -9.79 5.34 16.56
CA GLN A 30 -11.09 5.19 15.91
C GLN A 30 -11.03 5.79 14.50
N PRO A 31 -11.10 4.97 13.44
CA PRO A 31 -10.99 5.46 12.07
C PRO A 31 -12.24 6.22 11.64
N VAL A 32 -12.10 7.06 10.61
CA VAL A 32 -13.25 7.59 9.90
C VAL A 32 -13.89 6.46 9.10
N LEU A 33 -15.18 6.20 9.36
CA LEU A 33 -15.90 5.13 8.67
C LEU A 33 -16.10 5.50 7.20
N ARG A 34 -15.58 4.65 6.32
CA ARG A 34 -15.70 4.73 4.86
C ARG A 34 -15.81 3.31 4.34
N ASP A 35 -17.04 2.94 3.98
CA ASP A 35 -17.31 1.60 3.45
C ASP A 35 -16.85 1.48 2.00
N LEU A 36 -16.80 0.25 1.49
CA LEU A 36 -16.32 0.03 0.12
C LEU A 36 -17.16 0.78 -0.93
N PRO A 37 -18.52 0.75 -0.91
CA PRO A 37 -19.33 1.53 -1.85
C PRO A 37 -19.02 3.03 -1.90
N GLU A 38 -18.82 3.69 -0.76
CA GLU A 38 -18.50 5.11 -0.71
C GLU A 38 -17.12 5.39 -1.33
N ILE A 39 -16.14 4.51 -1.06
CA ILE A 39 -14.80 4.60 -1.64
C ILE A 39 -14.87 4.42 -3.16
N GLU A 40 -15.56 3.38 -3.64
CA GLU A 40 -15.73 3.10 -5.06
C GLU A 40 -16.40 4.25 -5.82
N GLN A 41 -17.43 4.86 -5.23
CA GLN A 41 -18.11 6.01 -5.82
C GLN A 41 -17.13 7.18 -6.04
N THR A 42 -16.31 7.47 -5.03
CA THR A 42 -15.32 8.55 -5.10
C THR A 42 -14.20 8.22 -6.09
N ALA A 43 -13.67 7.00 -6.02
CA ALA A 43 -12.59 6.50 -6.87
C ALA A 43 -12.97 6.49 -8.35
N THR A 44 -14.21 6.08 -8.67
CA THR A 44 -14.72 5.98 -10.05
C THR A 44 -14.77 7.35 -10.74
N VAL A 45 -15.19 8.40 -10.04
CA VAL A 45 -15.22 9.78 -10.56
C VAL A 45 -13.81 10.25 -10.96
N LEU A 46 -12.78 9.71 -10.31
CA LEU A 46 -11.38 10.03 -10.54
C LEU A 46 -10.68 9.05 -11.51
N GLY A 47 -11.45 8.16 -12.13
CA GLY A 47 -10.98 7.18 -13.12
C GLY A 47 -10.28 5.97 -12.51
N MET A 48 -10.43 5.70 -11.21
CA MET A 48 -9.92 4.50 -10.55
C MET A 48 -11.02 3.43 -10.53
N GLY A 49 -10.88 2.38 -11.33
CA GLY A 49 -11.81 1.24 -11.32
C GLY A 49 -11.39 0.10 -10.39
N HIS A 50 -10.13 0.12 -9.96
CA HIS A 50 -9.51 -0.93 -9.14
C HIS A 50 -8.92 -0.36 -7.84
N LEU A 51 -9.11 -1.09 -6.75
CA LEU A 51 -8.63 -0.74 -5.42
C LEU A 51 -7.80 -1.88 -4.84
N VAL A 52 -6.76 -1.53 -4.08
CA VAL A 52 -6.03 -2.46 -3.22
C VAL A 52 -6.42 -2.19 -1.77
N LEU A 53 -7.24 -3.08 -1.24
CA LEU A 53 -7.73 -3.02 0.14
C LEU A 53 -6.61 -3.53 1.06
N VAL A 54 -6.00 -2.61 1.80
CA VAL A 54 -4.92 -2.91 2.73
C VAL A 54 -5.49 -3.05 4.13
N GLN A 55 -5.17 -4.14 4.81
CA GLN A 55 -5.58 -4.38 6.18
C GLN A 55 -5.05 -3.26 7.12
N PRO A 56 -5.93 -2.49 7.78
CA PRO A 56 -5.51 -1.43 8.70
C PRO A 56 -5.15 -2.02 10.07
N SER A 57 -4.23 -1.36 10.79
CA SER A 57 -3.71 -1.88 12.06
C SER A 57 -4.76 -2.00 13.17
N VAL A 58 -5.87 -1.26 13.08
CA VAL A 58 -6.96 -1.28 14.08
C VAL A 58 -7.69 -2.63 14.17
N TYR A 59 -7.51 -3.49 13.17
CA TYR A 59 -8.12 -4.83 13.11
C TYR A 59 -7.10 -5.96 13.31
N GLY A 60 -5.81 -5.64 13.50
CA GLY A 60 -4.77 -6.65 13.67
C GLY A 60 -4.78 -7.68 12.53
N THR A 61 -4.81 -8.96 12.89
CA THR A 61 -4.88 -10.11 11.96
C THR A 61 -6.30 -10.52 11.56
N ASP A 62 -7.34 -9.83 12.04
CA ASP A 62 -8.72 -10.06 11.60
C ASP A 62 -8.95 -9.40 10.23
N ASN A 63 -8.71 -10.16 9.17
CA ASN A 63 -8.91 -9.72 7.80
C ASN A 63 -10.38 -9.82 7.34
N GLY A 64 -11.32 -10.15 8.24
CA GLY A 64 -12.70 -10.47 7.88
C GLY A 64 -13.42 -9.35 7.12
N LEU A 65 -13.14 -8.08 7.43
CA LEU A 65 -13.72 -6.96 6.68
C LEU A 65 -13.20 -6.89 5.24
N ILE A 66 -11.89 -6.95 5.02
CA ILE A 66 -11.33 -6.87 3.66
C ILE A 66 -11.71 -8.10 2.83
N LEU A 67 -11.80 -9.29 3.44
CA LEU A 67 -12.19 -10.51 2.74
C LEU A 67 -13.66 -10.48 2.30
N ARG A 68 -14.57 -10.00 3.17
CA ARG A 68 -15.97 -9.77 2.80
C ARG A 68 -16.10 -8.71 1.71
N ALA A 69 -15.31 -7.65 1.78
CA ALA A 69 -15.31 -6.59 0.77
C ALA A 69 -14.88 -7.13 -0.61
N LEU A 70 -13.78 -7.89 -0.67
CA LEU A 70 -13.30 -8.52 -1.91
C LEU A 70 -14.29 -9.54 -2.50
N ALA A 71 -15.04 -10.25 -1.65
CA ALA A 71 -16.02 -11.23 -2.09
C ALA A 71 -17.25 -10.60 -2.80
N ARG A 72 -17.50 -9.30 -2.65
CA ARG A 72 -18.65 -8.61 -3.27
C ARG A 72 -18.55 -8.59 -4.79
N GLU A 73 -17.35 -8.29 -5.31
CA GLU A 73 -17.06 -8.21 -6.75
C GLU A 73 -15.72 -8.91 -7.06
N PRO A 74 -15.73 -10.26 -7.13
CA PRO A 74 -14.51 -11.04 -7.30
C PRO A 74 -13.71 -10.61 -8.52
N GLY A 75 -12.41 -10.38 -8.33
CA GLY A 75 -11.48 -10.00 -9.39
C GLY A 75 -11.40 -8.50 -9.68
N ARG A 76 -12.38 -7.68 -9.25
CA ARG A 76 -12.33 -6.21 -9.44
C ARG A 76 -11.27 -5.56 -8.58
N HIS A 77 -11.11 -6.01 -7.34
CA HIS A 77 -10.18 -5.44 -6.36
C HIS A 77 -9.16 -6.49 -5.91
N ARG A 78 -8.13 -6.03 -5.19
CA ARG A 78 -7.08 -6.88 -4.62
C ARG A 78 -6.87 -6.56 -3.14
N GLY A 79 -6.34 -7.52 -2.40
CA GLY A 79 -6.13 -7.40 -0.97
C GLY A 79 -4.67 -7.50 -0.57
N VAL A 80 -4.32 -6.81 0.51
CA VAL A 80 -3.10 -7.07 1.28
C VAL A 80 -3.49 -7.31 2.74
N ALA A 81 -3.30 -8.54 3.19
CA ALA A 81 -3.71 -9.02 4.50
C ALA A 81 -2.63 -8.77 5.57
N VAL A 82 -3.00 -8.89 6.84
CA VAL A 82 -2.06 -9.07 7.95
C VAL A 82 -2.28 -10.46 8.52
N VAL A 83 -1.23 -11.27 8.58
CA VAL A 83 -1.28 -12.62 9.15
C VAL A 83 -0.15 -12.78 10.16
N ASP A 84 -0.36 -13.66 11.14
CA ASP A 84 0.69 -14.13 12.04
C ASP A 84 1.26 -15.48 11.53
N THR A 85 2.20 -16.06 12.28
CA THR A 85 2.83 -17.35 11.91
C THR A 85 1.95 -18.57 12.15
N ALA A 86 0.82 -18.43 12.85
CA ALA A 86 -0.11 -19.52 13.10
C ALA A 86 -1.08 -19.75 11.91
N VAL A 87 -1.14 -18.81 10.95
CA VAL A 87 -1.95 -18.93 9.74
C VAL A 87 -1.66 -20.24 9.00
N THR A 88 -2.69 -20.96 8.59
CA THR A 88 -2.62 -22.23 7.87
C THR A 88 -2.54 -22.02 6.35
N ASP A 89 -2.08 -23.03 5.61
CA ASP A 89 -2.02 -22.91 4.14
C ASP A 89 -3.42 -22.83 3.51
N ALA A 90 -4.40 -23.51 4.11
CA ALA A 90 -5.79 -23.41 3.70
C ALA A 90 -6.33 -21.97 3.83
N GLU A 91 -6.04 -21.29 4.94
CA GLU A 91 -6.44 -19.89 5.11
C GLU A 91 -5.76 -18.97 4.08
N LEU A 92 -4.48 -19.17 3.80
CA LEU A 92 -3.76 -18.41 2.77
C LEU A 92 -4.33 -18.67 1.36
N ASP A 93 -4.72 -19.90 1.05
CA ASP A 93 -5.33 -20.27 -0.24
C ASP A 93 -6.73 -19.66 -0.39
N ASP A 94 -7.52 -19.65 0.69
CA ASP A 94 -8.81 -18.97 0.72
C ASP A 94 -8.69 -17.47 0.52
N MET A 95 -7.72 -16.83 1.19
CA MET A 95 -7.38 -15.42 0.97
C MET A 95 -6.96 -15.17 -0.49
N HIS A 96 -6.13 -16.05 -1.07
CA HIS A 96 -5.68 -15.92 -2.46
C HIS A 96 -6.85 -15.98 -3.45
N ARG A 97 -7.76 -16.94 -3.26
CA ARG A 97 -8.98 -17.11 -4.06
C ARG A 97 -9.89 -15.88 -3.99
N LEU A 98 -9.96 -15.24 -2.83
CA LEU A 98 -10.72 -14.00 -2.65
C LEU A 98 -10.03 -12.77 -3.25
N GLY A 99 -8.75 -12.86 -3.64
CA GLY A 99 -8.04 -11.77 -4.33
C GLY A 99 -6.92 -11.13 -3.50
N VAL A 100 -6.52 -11.72 -2.37
CA VAL A 100 -5.31 -11.28 -1.66
C VAL A 100 -4.06 -11.63 -2.48
N ARG A 101 -3.10 -10.71 -2.53
CA ARG A 101 -1.84 -10.82 -3.29
C ARG A 101 -0.60 -10.48 -2.49
N GLY A 102 -0.76 -10.21 -1.20
CA GLY A 102 0.38 -9.90 -0.34
C GLY A 102 0.01 -9.85 1.12
N VAL A 103 1.04 -9.78 1.95
CA VAL A 103 0.92 -9.55 3.39
C VAL A 103 1.62 -8.26 3.79
N ARG A 104 1.10 -7.57 4.80
CA ARG A 104 1.64 -6.33 5.32
C ARG A 104 2.45 -6.55 6.59
N PHE A 105 3.67 -6.02 6.57
CA PHE A 105 4.54 -5.86 7.71
C PHE A 105 4.60 -4.37 8.05
N ASN A 106 3.97 -4.00 9.16
CA ASN A 106 3.92 -2.63 9.64
C ASN A 106 4.90 -2.46 10.80
N LEU A 107 6.01 -1.78 10.57
CA LEU A 107 7.05 -1.52 11.58
C LEU A 107 6.84 -0.18 12.30
N VAL A 108 5.92 0.67 11.82
CA VAL A 108 5.61 1.98 12.42
C VAL A 108 4.45 1.89 13.42
N SER A 109 3.47 1.03 13.12
CA SER A 109 2.35 0.69 14.03
C SER A 109 2.23 -0.82 14.13
N PRO A 110 3.10 -1.47 14.93
CA PRO A 110 3.26 -2.91 14.92
C PRO A 110 2.00 -3.65 15.39
N VAL A 111 1.71 -4.75 14.70
CA VAL A 111 0.63 -5.69 15.03
C VAL A 111 1.16 -7.11 15.24
N GLY A 112 2.45 -7.23 15.64
CA GLY A 112 3.11 -8.52 15.92
C GLY A 112 3.99 -9.08 14.80
N ASN A 113 4.13 -8.39 13.66
CA ASN A 113 4.93 -8.86 12.53
C ASN A 113 6.38 -8.35 12.58
N GLY A 114 7.36 -9.25 12.42
CA GLY A 114 8.79 -8.95 12.48
C GLY A 114 9.66 -9.91 11.67
N PRO A 115 11.01 -9.79 11.74
CA PRO A 115 11.94 -10.57 10.93
C PRO A 115 11.75 -12.09 10.99
N GLU A 116 11.40 -12.63 12.16
CA GLU A 116 11.15 -14.06 12.33
C GLU A 116 9.89 -14.51 11.59
N ALA A 117 8.80 -13.74 11.69
CA ALA A 117 7.57 -13.98 10.95
C ALA A 117 7.81 -13.92 9.43
N PHE A 118 8.64 -12.97 8.96
CA PHE A 118 9.02 -12.91 7.55
C PHE A 118 9.66 -14.22 7.08
N ARG A 119 10.68 -14.71 7.80
CA ARG A 119 11.39 -15.94 7.44
C ARG A 119 10.47 -17.17 7.46
N ALA A 120 9.60 -17.25 8.46
CA ALA A 120 8.64 -18.35 8.59
C ALA A 120 7.61 -18.36 7.45
N LEU A 121 7.10 -17.20 7.05
CA LEU A 121 6.07 -17.07 6.02
C LEU A 121 6.64 -17.11 4.60
N ALA A 122 7.90 -16.71 4.39
CA ALA A 122 8.43 -16.43 3.07
C ALA A 122 8.27 -17.55 2.03
N PRO A 123 8.55 -18.83 2.33
CA PRO A 123 8.34 -19.92 1.37
C PRO A 123 6.87 -20.05 0.93
N ARG A 124 5.95 -19.86 1.87
CA ARG A 124 4.49 -20.00 1.68
C ARG A 124 3.91 -18.83 0.88
N LEU A 125 4.45 -17.63 1.08
CA LEU A 125 4.10 -16.44 0.30
C LEU A 125 4.62 -16.57 -1.13
N LYS A 126 5.88 -17.01 -1.30
CA LYS A 126 6.52 -17.19 -2.60
C LYS A 126 5.77 -18.21 -3.47
N ALA A 127 5.33 -19.33 -2.88
CA ALA A 127 4.55 -20.36 -3.59
C ALA A 127 3.25 -19.82 -4.20
N ARG A 128 2.70 -18.72 -3.65
CA ARG A 128 1.46 -18.08 -4.12
C ARG A 128 1.71 -16.85 -5.00
N GLY A 129 2.97 -16.53 -5.30
CA GLY A 129 3.35 -15.30 -6.00
C GLY A 129 3.02 -14.03 -5.21
N TRP A 130 2.91 -14.12 -3.88
CA TRP A 130 2.56 -12.97 -3.04
C TRP A 130 3.76 -12.07 -2.77
N HIS A 131 3.51 -10.77 -2.61
CA HIS A 131 4.51 -9.80 -2.17
C HIS A 131 4.44 -9.54 -0.66
N VAL A 132 5.48 -8.90 -0.13
CA VAL A 132 5.50 -8.34 1.23
C VAL A 132 5.46 -6.83 1.16
N GLN A 133 4.41 -6.24 1.72
CA GLN A 133 4.25 -4.80 1.83
C GLN A 133 4.81 -4.29 3.15
N TRP A 134 5.65 -3.25 3.10
CA TRP A 134 6.33 -2.68 4.25
C TRP A 134 5.86 -1.26 4.52
N TYR A 135 5.30 -1.03 5.70
CA TYR A 135 5.24 0.32 6.26
C TYR A 135 6.39 0.49 7.25
N ALA A 136 7.40 1.25 6.85
CA ALA A 136 8.67 1.38 7.56
C ALA A 136 9.23 2.80 7.43
N ARG A 137 10.18 3.12 8.30
CA ARG A 137 10.97 4.36 8.22
C ARG A 137 12.23 4.15 7.38
N ALA A 138 12.81 5.24 6.89
CA ALA A 138 14.00 5.22 6.04
C ALA A 138 15.20 4.45 6.64
N ASP A 139 15.42 4.54 7.96
CA ASP A 139 16.52 3.86 8.65
C ASP A 139 16.34 2.34 8.76
N GLN A 140 15.15 1.82 8.47
CA GLN A 140 14.84 0.39 8.48
C GLN A 140 15.06 -0.26 7.11
N LEU A 141 15.28 0.52 6.04
CA LEU A 141 15.42 -0.02 4.67
C LEU A 141 16.59 -0.98 4.53
N ALA A 142 17.70 -0.77 5.25
CA ALA A 142 18.83 -1.68 5.23
C ALA A 142 18.46 -3.08 5.75
N ALA A 143 17.67 -3.15 6.82
CA ALA A 143 17.20 -4.42 7.37
C ALA A 143 16.21 -5.12 6.44
N ILE A 144 15.31 -4.36 5.80
CA ILE A 144 14.38 -4.89 4.79
C ILE A 144 15.15 -5.46 3.58
N ALA A 145 16.16 -4.74 3.09
CA ALA A 145 17.02 -5.20 1.99
C ALA A 145 17.71 -6.54 2.32
N ASN A 146 18.17 -6.70 3.57
CA ASN A 146 18.80 -7.93 4.04
C ASN A 146 17.80 -9.09 4.18
N LEU A 147 16.54 -8.81 4.54
CA LEU A 147 15.50 -9.85 4.58
C LEU A 147 15.12 -10.34 3.18
N HIS A 148 15.06 -9.43 2.21
CA HIS A 148 14.67 -9.77 0.84
C HIS A 148 15.79 -10.43 0.03
N GLU A 149 17.06 -10.26 0.42
CA GLU A 149 18.21 -10.87 -0.23
C GLU A 149 18.09 -12.41 -0.31
N GLY A 150 18.00 -12.94 -1.53
CA GLY A 150 17.82 -14.38 -1.78
C GLY A 150 16.43 -14.94 -1.47
N SER A 151 15.49 -14.16 -0.91
CA SER A 151 14.15 -14.65 -0.57
C SER A 151 13.31 -15.01 -1.81
N GLY A 152 13.51 -14.27 -2.90
CA GLY A 152 12.68 -14.34 -4.10
C GLY A 152 11.27 -13.75 -3.91
N LEU A 153 11.04 -12.98 -2.83
CA LEU A 153 9.82 -12.22 -2.61
C LEU A 153 9.99 -10.78 -3.07
N THR A 154 8.95 -10.25 -3.71
CA THR A 154 8.86 -8.83 -4.04
C THR A 154 8.57 -8.01 -2.79
N ALA A 155 9.36 -6.96 -2.55
CA ALA A 155 9.07 -5.94 -1.54
C ALA A 155 8.20 -4.82 -2.14
N VAL A 156 7.17 -4.38 -1.43
CA VAL A 156 6.39 -3.18 -1.77
C VAL A 156 6.51 -2.18 -0.62
N LEU A 157 7.15 -1.05 -0.86
CA LEU A 157 7.46 -0.07 0.17
C LEU A 157 6.38 1.01 0.20
N ASP A 158 5.65 1.12 1.31
CA ASP A 158 4.61 2.12 1.51
C ASP A 158 5.21 3.53 1.59
N HIS A 159 4.41 4.52 1.17
CA HIS A 159 4.62 5.96 1.42
C HIS A 159 6.06 6.45 1.16
N LEU A 160 6.50 6.40 -0.11
CA LEU A 160 7.85 6.81 -0.52
C LEU A 160 8.98 6.08 0.24
N ALA A 161 8.73 4.84 0.67
CA ALA A 161 9.66 4.04 1.47
C ALA A 161 10.08 4.72 2.80
N GLY A 162 9.23 5.60 3.35
CA GLY A 162 9.51 6.32 4.58
C GLY A 162 10.57 7.43 4.45
N LEU A 163 10.97 7.77 3.22
CA LEU A 163 11.91 8.86 2.92
C LEU A 163 11.21 10.21 3.15
N HIS A 164 11.22 10.66 4.41
CA HIS A 164 10.60 11.91 4.82
C HIS A 164 11.41 13.14 4.37
N ALA A 165 10.80 14.33 4.41
CA ALA A 165 11.38 15.58 3.90
C ALA A 165 12.74 15.96 4.53
N GLY A 166 13.05 15.45 5.72
CA GLY A 166 14.33 15.67 6.41
C GLY A 166 15.48 14.78 5.96
N ILE A 167 15.23 13.78 5.09
CA ILE A 167 16.27 12.88 4.60
C ILE A 167 17.20 13.61 3.62
N SER A 168 18.47 13.70 3.99
CA SER A 168 19.50 14.35 3.16
C SER A 168 19.83 13.52 1.92
N ALA A 169 20.46 14.14 0.91
CA ALA A 169 20.90 13.43 -0.29
C ALA A 169 21.99 12.36 -0.02
N ALA A 170 22.77 12.53 1.06
CA ALA A 170 23.85 11.64 1.46
C ALA A 170 23.42 10.56 2.47
N ASP A 171 22.13 10.51 2.82
CA ASP A 171 21.62 9.55 3.80
C ASP A 171 21.78 8.09 3.31
N PRO A 172 22.24 7.16 4.15
CA PRO A 172 22.43 5.75 3.77
C PRO A 172 21.15 5.03 3.38
N ALA A 173 19.96 5.56 3.71
CA ALA A 173 18.68 5.03 3.25
C ALA A 173 18.59 4.98 1.71
N TRP A 174 19.23 5.91 1.00
CA TRP A 174 19.25 5.90 -0.47
C TRP A 174 19.98 4.68 -1.04
N ALA A 175 21.15 4.34 -0.49
CA ALA A 175 21.88 3.14 -0.90
C ALA A 175 21.10 1.86 -0.56
N SER A 176 20.35 1.87 0.55
CA SER A 176 19.46 0.76 0.91
C SER A 176 18.29 0.63 -0.06
N LEU A 177 17.72 1.75 -0.50
CA LEU A 177 16.68 1.78 -1.53
C LEU A 177 17.20 1.30 -2.89
N GLU A 178 18.42 1.68 -3.27
CA GLU A 178 19.08 1.20 -4.49
C GLU A 178 19.25 -0.33 -4.47
N ARG A 179 19.68 -0.91 -3.34
CA ARG A 179 19.73 -2.37 -3.16
C ARG A 179 18.36 -3.01 -3.33
N LEU A 180 17.31 -2.44 -2.72
CA LEU A 180 15.94 -2.94 -2.84
C LEU A 180 15.42 -2.85 -4.28
N ALA A 181 15.72 -1.75 -4.99
CA ALA A 181 15.37 -1.59 -6.40
C ALA A 181 16.04 -2.68 -7.27
N ALA A 182 17.33 -2.97 -7.03
CA ALA A 182 18.05 -4.05 -7.70
C ALA A 182 17.47 -5.45 -7.40
N GLN A 183 16.79 -5.61 -6.26
CA GLN A 183 16.05 -6.82 -5.88
C GLN A 183 14.62 -6.86 -6.46
N GLY A 184 14.21 -5.85 -7.25
CA GLY A 184 12.88 -5.79 -7.87
C GLY A 184 11.78 -5.21 -6.97
N ALA A 185 12.13 -4.44 -5.94
CA ALA A 185 11.16 -3.78 -5.09
C ALA A 185 10.29 -2.76 -5.84
N TRP A 186 9.11 -2.49 -5.29
CA TRP A 186 8.17 -1.46 -5.71
C TRP A 186 8.02 -0.39 -4.64
N VAL A 187 7.68 0.83 -5.04
CA VAL A 187 7.36 1.93 -4.10
C VAL A 187 5.96 2.48 -4.38
N LYS A 188 5.20 2.71 -3.31
CA LYS A 188 3.94 3.44 -3.37
C LYS A 188 4.19 4.94 -3.24
N LEU A 189 3.73 5.70 -4.22
CA LEU A 189 3.63 7.15 -4.18
C LEU A 189 2.33 7.54 -3.47
N SER A 190 2.38 7.62 -2.14
CA SER A 190 1.23 7.86 -1.27
C SER A 190 1.64 8.45 0.09
N GLY A 191 0.68 8.82 0.93
CA GLY A 191 0.88 9.19 2.33
C GLY A 191 1.78 10.40 2.61
N TRP A 192 1.81 11.43 1.76
CA TRP A 192 2.74 12.57 1.91
C TRP A 192 2.71 13.26 3.27
N TYR A 193 1.54 13.39 3.88
CA TYR A 193 1.36 13.94 5.23
C TYR A 193 2.04 13.12 6.35
N ARG A 194 2.43 11.87 6.08
CA ARG A 194 3.18 11.01 7.02
C ARG A 194 4.69 11.29 6.98
N LEU A 195 5.16 12.10 6.03
CA LEU A 195 6.58 12.25 5.67
C LEU A 195 7.17 13.60 6.08
N GLN A 196 6.74 14.13 7.22
CA GLN A 196 7.21 15.42 7.78
C GLN A 196 7.14 16.56 6.76
N ALA A 197 6.10 16.55 5.93
CA ALA A 197 5.85 17.54 4.90
C ALA A 197 4.43 18.09 5.05
N SER A 198 4.26 19.34 4.65
CA SER A 198 2.96 20.03 4.64
C SER A 198 2.51 20.28 3.21
N THR A 199 1.20 20.42 2.99
CA THR A 199 0.64 20.79 1.68
C THR A 199 1.26 22.10 1.17
N PRO A 200 1.58 22.22 -0.14
CA PRO A 200 1.32 21.28 -1.24
C PRO A 200 2.41 20.19 -1.44
N TYR A 201 3.24 19.91 -0.42
CA TYR A 201 4.25 18.84 -0.38
C TYR A 201 5.47 19.03 -1.29
N GLU A 202 5.78 20.28 -1.66
CA GLU A 202 6.95 20.62 -2.50
C GLU A 202 8.29 20.11 -1.95
N ALA A 203 8.42 20.04 -0.62
CA ALA A 203 9.60 19.51 0.06
C ALA A 203 9.95 18.06 -0.35
N LEU A 204 8.96 17.28 -0.81
CA LEU A 204 9.14 15.90 -1.26
C LEU A 204 9.43 15.77 -2.75
N HIS A 205 9.28 16.82 -3.57
CA HIS A 205 9.41 16.71 -5.03
C HIS A 205 10.79 16.18 -5.46
N GLY A 206 11.85 16.60 -4.79
CA GLY A 206 13.20 16.09 -5.04
C GLY A 206 13.33 14.59 -4.73
N HIS A 207 12.75 14.14 -3.61
CA HIS A 207 12.73 12.73 -3.24
C HIS A 207 11.88 11.90 -4.20
N ILE A 208 10.69 12.37 -4.58
CA ILE A 208 9.82 11.70 -5.56
C ILE A 208 10.55 11.49 -6.88
N ARG A 209 11.25 12.52 -7.40
CA ARG A 209 12.05 12.39 -8.63
C ARG A 209 13.17 11.38 -8.49
N ARG A 210 13.90 11.39 -7.36
CA ARG A 210 15.00 10.43 -7.12
C ARG A 210 14.49 9.00 -7.00
N VAL A 211 13.43 8.76 -6.22
CA VAL A 211 12.79 7.45 -6.12
C VAL A 211 12.31 6.99 -7.49
N ALA A 212 11.70 7.88 -8.28
CA ALA A 212 11.24 7.51 -9.61
C ALA A 212 12.39 7.16 -10.57
N ALA A 213 13.54 7.83 -10.47
CA ALA A 213 14.73 7.47 -11.23
C ALA A 213 15.27 6.08 -10.85
N LEU A 214 15.25 5.73 -9.56
CA LEU A 214 15.71 4.45 -9.05
C LEU A 214 14.78 3.28 -9.39
N MET A 215 13.46 3.49 -9.26
CA MET A 215 12.46 2.43 -9.39
C MET A 215 11.99 2.19 -10.84
N GLY A 216 12.22 3.14 -11.75
CA GLY A 216 11.74 3.03 -13.13
C GLY A 216 10.23 2.87 -13.19
N GLU A 217 9.78 1.70 -13.67
CA GLU A 217 8.36 1.33 -13.80
C GLU A 217 7.76 0.71 -12.53
N HIS A 218 8.58 0.37 -11.51
CA HIS A 218 8.12 -0.24 -10.26
C HIS A 218 7.55 0.79 -9.27
N LEU A 219 6.64 1.63 -9.75
CA LEU A 219 5.96 2.66 -8.99
C LEU A 219 4.46 2.50 -9.15
N VAL A 220 3.74 2.57 -8.03
CA VAL A 220 2.28 2.63 -8.02
C VAL A 220 1.79 3.82 -7.19
N TRP A 221 0.61 4.34 -7.49
CA TRP A 221 -0.02 5.40 -6.71
C TRP A 221 -1.00 4.81 -5.70
N GLY A 222 -1.21 5.50 -4.58
CA GLY A 222 -2.34 5.22 -3.71
C GLY A 222 -2.79 6.45 -2.92
N SER A 223 -4.08 6.55 -2.64
CA SER A 223 -4.64 7.66 -1.86
C SER A 223 -4.32 7.57 -0.38
N ASP A 224 -4.08 6.36 0.15
CA ASP A 224 -4.07 6.11 1.60
C ASP A 224 -5.42 6.50 2.26
N TRP A 225 -6.50 6.49 1.48
CA TRP A 225 -7.85 6.81 1.94
C TRP A 225 -8.26 5.84 3.07
N PRO A 226 -8.91 6.33 4.15
CA PRO A 226 -9.48 7.65 4.37
C PRO A 226 -8.57 8.61 5.12
N HIS A 227 -7.25 8.54 4.89
CA HIS A 227 -6.26 9.42 5.52
C HIS A 227 -6.31 9.36 7.06
N THR A 228 -6.06 8.17 7.62
CA THR A 228 -6.21 7.88 9.07
C THR A 228 -5.36 8.72 10.02
N ALA A 229 -4.48 9.58 9.50
CA ALA A 229 -3.75 10.59 10.28
C ALA A 229 -4.58 11.85 10.58
N PHE A 230 -5.75 12.00 9.95
CA PHE A 230 -6.62 13.17 10.10
C PHE A 230 -7.88 12.81 10.89
N GLU A 231 -8.40 13.82 11.60
CA GLU A 231 -9.67 13.73 12.29
C GLU A 231 -10.84 13.83 11.29
N HIS A 232 -12.03 13.36 11.71
CA HIS A 232 -13.24 13.28 10.89
C HIS A 232 -13.59 14.58 10.14
N GLY A 233 -13.40 15.74 10.77
CA GLY A 233 -13.73 17.05 10.18
C GLY A 233 -12.65 17.68 9.31
N ALA A 234 -11.51 17.01 9.15
CA ALA A 234 -10.32 17.57 8.52
C ALA A 234 -9.74 16.70 7.39
N LEU A 235 -10.52 15.72 6.89
CA LEU A 235 -10.07 14.85 5.81
C LEU A 235 -9.78 15.65 4.53
N PRO A 236 -8.54 15.59 4.00
CA PRO A 236 -8.26 16.10 2.67
C PRO A 236 -9.06 15.35 1.60
N PRO A 237 -9.28 15.93 0.41
CA PRO A 237 -9.89 15.23 -0.73
C PRO A 237 -9.15 13.92 -1.08
N TYR A 238 -9.89 12.92 -1.57
CA TYR A 238 -9.36 11.59 -1.93
C TYR A 238 -8.11 11.62 -2.82
N ASP A 239 -8.10 12.49 -3.83
CA ASP A 239 -7.02 12.65 -4.80
C ASP A 239 -5.98 13.70 -4.38
N SER A 240 -6.04 14.23 -3.16
CA SER A 240 -5.10 15.27 -2.69
C SER A 240 -3.63 14.84 -2.77
N LEU A 241 -3.37 13.54 -2.81
CA LEU A 241 -2.03 12.97 -2.94
C LEU A 241 -1.58 12.80 -4.40
N TRP A 242 -2.45 13.06 -5.36
CA TRP A 242 -2.13 12.92 -6.78
C TRP A 242 -1.30 14.10 -7.32
N GLN A 243 -1.68 15.32 -6.97
CA GLN A 243 -1.07 16.52 -7.53
C GLN A 243 0.44 16.62 -7.29
N PRO A 244 1.00 16.25 -6.11
CA PRO A 244 2.45 16.21 -5.92
C PRO A 244 3.18 15.26 -6.88
N VAL A 245 2.55 14.15 -7.29
CA VAL A 245 3.11 13.22 -8.29
C VAL A 245 3.18 13.90 -9.65
N VAL A 246 2.10 14.57 -10.06
CA VAL A 246 2.03 15.32 -11.32
C VAL A 246 3.08 16.44 -11.35
N GLN A 247 3.22 17.19 -10.25
CA GLN A 247 4.19 18.29 -10.15
C GLN A 247 5.63 17.79 -10.17
N ALA A 248 5.92 16.63 -9.54
CA ALA A 248 7.27 16.08 -9.51
C ALA A 248 7.68 15.35 -10.79
N LEU A 249 6.76 14.59 -11.42
CA LEU A 249 7.07 13.65 -12.51
C LEU A 249 6.48 14.04 -13.87
N GLY A 250 5.59 15.03 -13.92
CA GLY A 250 4.82 15.38 -15.11
C GLY A 250 3.59 14.49 -15.32
N ALA A 251 2.61 14.99 -16.07
CA ALA A 251 1.30 14.36 -16.23
C ALA A 251 1.37 12.95 -16.86
N SER A 252 2.21 12.74 -17.86
CA SER A 252 2.31 11.44 -18.56
C SER A 252 2.84 10.34 -17.63
N ARG A 253 3.93 10.61 -16.90
CA ARG A 253 4.51 9.63 -15.98
C ARG A 253 3.60 9.41 -14.78
N ALA A 254 2.97 10.46 -14.27
CA ALA A 254 1.96 10.32 -13.24
C ALA A 254 0.88 9.34 -13.73
N ALA A 255 0.23 9.61 -14.87
CA ALA A 255 -0.84 8.76 -15.41
C ALA A 255 -0.43 7.29 -15.52
N ALA A 256 0.80 7.00 -15.99
CA ALA A 256 1.34 5.65 -16.05
C ALA A 256 1.34 4.96 -14.67
N VAL A 257 1.80 5.64 -13.61
CA VAL A 257 1.86 5.11 -12.24
C VAL A 257 0.48 4.67 -11.70
N ARG A 258 -0.62 5.24 -12.21
CA ARG A 258 -2.00 4.80 -11.86
C ARG A 258 -2.47 3.58 -12.67
N ALA A 259 -1.83 3.24 -13.78
CA ALA A 259 -2.20 2.08 -14.61
C ALA A 259 -1.41 0.82 -14.26
N VAL A 260 -0.19 0.95 -13.71
CA VAL A 260 0.74 -0.18 -13.50
C VAL A 260 0.31 -1.12 -12.36
N GLY A 261 -0.67 -0.75 -11.53
CA GLY A 261 -1.17 -1.60 -10.44
C GLY A 261 -1.56 -3.02 -10.88
N ALA A 262 -2.09 -3.17 -12.10
CA ALA A 262 -2.41 -4.48 -12.67
C ALA A 262 -1.21 -5.44 -12.78
N LEU A 263 0.01 -4.92 -12.97
CA LEU A 263 1.23 -5.76 -13.02
C LEU A 263 1.64 -6.28 -11.64
N LEU A 264 1.57 -5.42 -10.62
CA LEU A 264 1.97 -5.77 -9.26
C LEU A 264 0.95 -6.69 -8.57
N TYR A 265 -0.34 -6.53 -8.88
CA TYR A 265 -1.43 -7.22 -8.17
C TYR A 265 -2.20 -8.23 -9.05
N ALA A 266 -1.63 -8.68 -10.17
CA ALA A 266 -2.22 -9.70 -11.04
C ALA A 266 -2.70 -10.94 -10.26
#